data_AF-A0A940C4B3-F1
#
_entry.id   AF-A0A940C4B3-F1
#
_cell.length_a   1.000
_cell.length_b   1.000
_cell.length_c   1.000
_cell.angle_alpha   90.00
_cell.angle_beta   90.00
_cell.angle_gamma   90.00
#
_symmetry.space_group_name_H-M   'P 1'
#
loop_
_entity.id
_entity.type
_entity.pdbx_description
1 polymer ?
#
loop_
_entity_poly.entity_id
_entity_poly.type
_entity_poly.pdbx_seq_one_letter_code
_entity_poly.pdbx_strand_id
1 'polypeptide(L)'
;ENCYSLTSITIPDGVISIGNHAFANCPCLKYANLGSDAANTLSRAGYSFRVPGYQYNLRYLYATNNTINGMEISGVDNDVTMLVIPDGVTVIGDYAFDDCTSLTSVAIPDGVTSIGYRAFWNCGSLTNISIPDSVTSIGQYAFGGDHWYWCGSLKTIYMSENVTSFDGIYFPEDATIYCREFSEADYWATNAGYNVVYVDGSFSGVDCIITLPASLRMERGTERQIVPGLFPPTDNADIAWSSSAPGIVSVAQDGTITALAKGAATITAAWGDASASMEVDVYIRVTNFTLPAEAWVAAKGTLELVPLIEPADGEITLTWSSDNTVYATVNDDGIVSGKRPGESATIVASGNGITRPCTVHVCYPVASIAFASANAETAVGDVFQAEANVTTTGSENFVNKLVTFSSSNEDVARVDAMGRVIGISDGSVVITATASNGKTASFTIMVTEAAPLATLYLPASLTAIEAEAFRGNTAIGAVYVPAGCASIGDYAFADCTGLRAAHIPAGVTIADNAFDGCGQLTIYCPAGSAAQAFATAHGLTCVTE
;
A
#
# COMPACT_ATOMS: atom_id res chain seq x y z
N GLU A 1 -25.97 -14.35 17.57
CA GLU A 1 -26.42 -15.69 17.15
C GLU A 1 -27.20 -15.62 15.84
N ASN A 2 -27.36 -16.75 15.15
CA ASN A 2 -28.20 -16.95 13.97
C ASN A 2 -27.82 -16.09 12.75
N CYS A 3 -26.53 -15.72 12.62
CA CYS A 3 -26.05 -14.94 11.47
C CYS A 3 -25.62 -15.89 10.34
N TYR A 4 -26.61 -16.42 9.61
CA TYR A 4 -26.43 -17.44 8.56
C TYR A 4 -25.56 -17.03 7.37
N SER A 5 -25.26 -15.74 7.18
CA SER A 5 -24.43 -15.24 6.09
C SER A 5 -23.13 -14.60 6.55
N LEU A 6 -22.90 -14.52 7.87
CA LEU A 6 -21.70 -13.91 8.41
C LEU A 6 -20.49 -14.78 8.06
N THR A 7 -19.52 -14.24 7.31
CA THR A 7 -18.33 -15.00 6.87
C THR A 7 -17.07 -14.66 7.63
N SER A 8 -17.00 -13.48 8.21
CA SER A 8 -15.90 -13.06 9.08
C SER A 8 -16.38 -12.10 10.15
N ILE A 9 -15.63 -12.02 11.26
CA ILE A 9 -15.83 -11.03 12.31
C ILE A 9 -14.47 -10.51 12.79
N THR A 10 -14.41 -9.22 13.13
CA THR A 10 -13.28 -8.63 13.87
C THR A 10 -13.83 -8.03 15.15
N ILE A 11 -13.34 -8.49 16.29
CA ILE A 11 -13.66 -7.94 17.60
C ILE A 11 -12.40 -7.22 18.10
N PRO A 12 -12.42 -5.89 18.27
CA PRO A 12 -11.23 -5.12 18.65
C PRO A 12 -10.82 -5.34 20.11
N ASP A 13 -9.60 -4.94 20.45
CA ASP A 13 -9.15 -4.77 21.84
C ASP A 13 -10.09 -3.79 22.59
N GLY A 14 -10.31 -4.02 23.89
CA GLY A 14 -11.24 -3.24 24.73
C GLY A 14 -12.67 -3.79 24.84
N VAL A 15 -13.02 -4.87 24.13
CA VAL A 15 -14.29 -5.57 24.34
C VAL A 15 -14.18 -6.47 25.57
N ILE A 16 -14.68 -5.97 26.70
CA ILE A 16 -14.59 -6.61 28.02
C ILE A 16 -15.72 -7.60 28.36
N SER A 17 -16.74 -7.70 27.48
CA SER A 17 -17.89 -8.60 27.70
C SER A 17 -18.50 -9.07 26.37
N ILE A 18 -18.66 -10.37 26.21
CA ILE A 18 -19.35 -11.04 25.10
C ILE A 18 -20.35 -11.99 25.74
N GLY A 19 -21.62 -11.90 25.35
CA GLY A 19 -22.67 -12.75 25.92
C GLY A 19 -22.54 -14.20 25.48
N ASN A 20 -23.04 -15.13 26.31
CA ASN A 20 -23.21 -16.54 25.91
C ASN A 20 -23.95 -16.61 24.56
N HIS A 21 -23.55 -17.54 23.70
CA HIS A 21 -24.10 -17.73 22.36
C HIS A 21 -23.97 -16.53 21.40
N ALA A 22 -23.11 -15.54 21.66
CA ALA A 22 -23.00 -14.33 20.84
C ALA A 22 -22.89 -14.59 19.32
N PHE A 23 -22.22 -15.69 18.93
CA PHE A 23 -22.03 -16.12 17.54
C PHE A 23 -22.55 -17.55 17.30
N ALA A 24 -23.45 -18.03 18.15
CA ALA A 24 -24.09 -19.33 17.96
C ALA A 24 -24.84 -19.36 16.62
N ASN A 25 -24.86 -20.51 15.95
CA ASN A 25 -25.60 -20.72 14.71
C ASN A 25 -25.26 -19.72 13.58
N CYS A 26 -23.96 -19.42 13.41
CA CYS A 26 -23.43 -18.64 12.30
C CYS A 26 -22.66 -19.55 11.31
N PRO A 27 -23.34 -20.43 10.55
CA PRO A 27 -22.71 -21.54 9.81
C PRO A 27 -21.77 -21.13 8.67
N CYS A 28 -21.80 -19.87 8.24
CA CYS A 28 -20.90 -19.35 7.21
C CYS A 28 -19.65 -18.68 7.77
N LEU A 29 -19.51 -18.54 9.10
CA LEU A 29 -18.43 -17.79 9.74
C LEU A 29 -17.12 -18.57 9.61
N LYS A 30 -16.20 -18.04 8.80
CA LYS A 30 -14.92 -18.68 8.45
C LYS A 30 -13.71 -18.03 9.13
N TYR A 31 -13.83 -16.79 9.59
CA TYR A 31 -12.71 -16.03 10.15
C TYR A 31 -13.18 -15.21 11.36
N ALA A 32 -12.53 -15.35 12.50
CA ALA A 32 -12.76 -14.49 13.66
C ALA A 32 -11.43 -13.90 14.13
N ASN A 33 -11.24 -12.60 13.93
CA ASN A 33 -10.10 -11.86 14.45
C ASN A 33 -10.47 -11.27 15.81
N LEU A 34 -9.84 -11.74 16.88
CA LEU A 34 -10.20 -11.38 18.25
C LEU A 34 -9.05 -10.63 18.92
N GLY A 35 -9.36 -9.40 19.37
CA GLY A 35 -8.52 -8.69 20.31
C GLY A 35 -8.34 -9.46 21.62
N SER A 36 -7.25 -9.19 22.30
CA SER A 36 -6.79 -9.86 23.52
C SER A 36 -7.85 -9.91 24.64
N ASP A 37 -8.53 -8.78 24.89
CA ASP A 37 -9.62 -8.70 25.88
C ASP A 37 -10.86 -9.51 25.47
N ALA A 38 -11.16 -9.55 24.17
CA ALA A 38 -12.31 -10.25 23.63
C ALA A 38 -12.13 -11.77 23.71
N ALA A 39 -10.93 -12.27 23.43
CA ALA A 39 -10.59 -13.69 23.55
C ALA A 39 -10.69 -14.20 25.00
N ASN A 40 -10.16 -13.42 25.97
CA ASN A 40 -10.31 -13.64 27.41
C ASN A 40 -11.77 -13.73 27.87
N THR A 41 -12.62 -12.93 27.25
CA THR A 41 -14.03 -12.83 27.60
C THR A 41 -14.83 -13.97 26.98
N LEU A 42 -14.50 -14.36 25.74
CA LEU A 42 -15.11 -15.46 25.01
C LEU A 42 -14.89 -16.81 25.70
N SER A 43 -13.69 -17.06 26.26
CA SER A 43 -13.41 -18.29 27.01
C SER A 43 -14.31 -18.46 28.23
N ARG A 44 -14.76 -17.36 28.83
CA ARG A 44 -15.68 -17.35 29.98
C ARG A 44 -17.15 -17.43 29.56
N ALA A 45 -17.45 -17.11 28.31
CA ALA A 45 -18.78 -17.12 27.73
C ALA A 45 -19.03 -18.49 27.07
N GLY A 46 -19.40 -19.48 27.88
CA GLY A 46 -19.65 -20.84 27.43
C GLY A 46 -20.58 -20.89 26.20
N TYR A 47 -20.24 -21.74 25.23
CA TYR A 47 -21.03 -22.00 24.02
C TYR A 47 -21.26 -20.80 23.08
N SER A 48 -20.38 -19.79 23.11
CA SER A 48 -20.48 -18.58 22.27
C SER A 48 -20.50 -18.85 20.76
N PHE A 49 -19.95 -19.96 20.31
CA PHE A 49 -19.94 -20.39 18.89
C PHE A 49 -20.75 -21.67 18.61
N ARG A 50 -21.56 -22.12 19.58
CA ARG A 50 -22.29 -23.39 19.45
C ARG A 50 -23.37 -23.33 18.38
N VAL A 51 -23.50 -24.37 17.55
CA VAL A 51 -24.64 -24.56 16.64
C VAL A 51 -25.50 -25.73 17.16
N PRO A 52 -26.72 -25.51 17.67
CA PRO A 52 -27.59 -26.62 18.07
C PRO A 52 -28.13 -27.36 16.85
N GLY A 53 -27.82 -28.66 16.73
CA GLY A 53 -28.47 -29.57 15.75
C GLY A 53 -27.84 -29.62 14.35
N TYR A 54 -26.74 -28.90 14.10
CA TYR A 54 -25.93 -29.02 12.88
C TYR A 54 -24.45 -29.12 13.29
N GLN A 55 -23.71 -30.06 12.68
CA GLN A 55 -22.30 -30.29 12.99
C GLN A 55 -21.47 -29.02 12.71
N TYR A 56 -20.58 -28.73 13.66
CA TYR A 56 -20.06 -27.42 14.00
C TYR A 56 -19.06 -26.88 12.96
N ASN A 57 -19.33 -25.71 12.37
CA ASN A 57 -18.37 -25.01 11.52
C ASN A 57 -17.73 -23.84 12.31
N LEU A 58 -16.44 -23.95 12.64
CA LEU A 58 -15.60 -22.78 12.84
C LEU A 58 -14.16 -23.08 12.46
N ARG A 59 -13.69 -22.38 11.43
CA ARG A 59 -12.28 -22.33 11.03
C ARG A 59 -11.54 -21.37 11.94
N TYR A 60 -10.53 -21.91 12.64
CA TYR A 60 -9.43 -21.22 13.33
C TYR A 60 -9.79 -20.10 14.32
N LEU A 61 -9.52 -20.35 15.60
CA LEU A 61 -9.44 -19.31 16.64
C LEU A 61 -8.02 -18.72 16.62
N TYR A 62 -7.83 -17.56 15.98
CA TYR A 62 -6.60 -16.76 16.16
C TYR A 62 -6.81 -15.85 17.39
N ALA A 63 -6.08 -16.11 18.47
CA ALA A 63 -5.84 -15.10 19.51
C ALA A 63 -4.60 -14.29 19.08
N THR A 64 -4.77 -13.01 18.78
CA THR A 64 -3.63 -12.10 18.63
C THR A 64 -3.27 -11.52 20.00
N ASN A 65 -2.00 -11.71 20.37
CA ASN A 65 -1.30 -11.29 21.60
C ASN A 65 -1.12 -12.39 22.67
N ASN A 66 0.14 -12.81 22.80
CA ASN A 66 0.73 -13.82 23.67
C ASN A 66 0.64 -13.55 25.19
N THR A 67 -0.50 -13.08 25.70
CA THR A 67 -0.73 -13.01 27.15
C THR A 67 -2.20 -13.14 27.44
N ILE A 68 -2.71 -14.36 27.46
CA ILE A 68 -4.09 -14.62 27.88
C ILE A 68 -4.11 -15.82 28.84
N ASN A 69 -3.60 -15.62 30.06
CA ASN A 69 -3.71 -16.61 31.13
C ASN A 69 -5.20 -16.88 31.44
N GLY A 70 -5.61 -18.15 31.43
CA GLY A 70 -6.96 -18.54 31.87
C GLY A 70 -7.97 -18.82 30.75
N MET A 71 -7.53 -19.03 29.50
CA MET A 71 -8.44 -19.43 28.41
C MET A 71 -8.80 -20.92 28.47
N GLU A 72 -10.07 -21.19 28.15
CA GLU A 72 -10.67 -22.51 27.94
C GLU A 72 -11.09 -22.65 26.47
N ILE A 73 -10.73 -23.76 25.80
CA ILE A 73 -11.19 -24.08 24.44
C ILE A 73 -12.43 -24.98 24.53
N SER A 74 -13.50 -24.61 23.81
CA SER A 74 -14.74 -25.40 23.70
C SER A 74 -15.29 -25.42 22.27
N GLY A 75 -15.44 -26.60 21.64
CA GLY A 75 -16.13 -26.81 20.37
C GLY A 75 -15.39 -26.36 19.10
N VAL A 76 -14.60 -27.26 18.51
CA VAL A 76 -13.87 -27.10 17.24
C VAL A 76 -14.50 -27.91 16.10
N ASP A 77 -14.28 -27.48 14.85
CA ASP A 77 -14.80 -28.07 13.61
C ASP A 77 -14.20 -29.47 13.31
N ASN A 78 -15.04 -30.35 12.76
CA ASN A 78 -14.70 -31.74 12.47
C ASN A 78 -13.75 -31.92 11.26
N ASP A 79 -13.55 -30.86 10.47
CA ASP A 79 -12.69 -30.84 9.28
C ASP A 79 -11.24 -30.33 9.57
N VAL A 80 -10.90 -30.03 10.83
CA VAL A 80 -9.54 -29.60 11.18
C VAL A 80 -8.56 -30.76 11.04
N THR A 81 -7.54 -30.61 10.19
CA THR A 81 -6.51 -31.64 9.99
C THR A 81 -5.30 -31.49 10.92
N MET A 82 -4.99 -30.27 11.34
CA MET A 82 -3.90 -29.94 12.25
C MET A 82 -4.30 -28.77 13.15
N LEU A 83 -3.98 -28.89 14.44
CA LEU A 83 -4.35 -27.91 15.45
C LEU A 83 -3.12 -27.53 16.31
N VAL A 84 -2.84 -26.22 16.36
CA VAL A 84 -1.89 -25.62 17.31
C VAL A 84 -2.70 -24.80 18.31
N ILE A 85 -2.67 -25.19 19.58
CA ILE A 85 -3.33 -24.47 20.67
C ILE A 85 -2.44 -23.27 21.05
N PRO A 86 -2.98 -22.03 21.11
CA PRO A 86 -2.18 -20.84 21.41
C PRO A 86 -1.55 -20.86 22.81
N ASP A 87 -0.37 -20.24 22.95
CA ASP A 87 0.27 -20.03 24.25
C ASP A 87 -0.60 -19.16 25.16
N GLY A 88 -0.69 -19.54 26.44
CA GLY A 88 -1.55 -18.91 27.45
C GLY A 88 -2.85 -19.66 27.73
N VAL A 89 -3.25 -20.61 26.87
CA VAL A 89 -4.33 -21.55 27.20
C VAL A 89 -3.91 -22.40 28.40
N THR A 90 -4.71 -22.35 29.47
CA THR A 90 -4.45 -23.12 30.71
C THR A 90 -5.35 -24.33 30.85
N VAL A 91 -6.48 -24.35 30.12
CA VAL A 91 -7.48 -25.43 30.18
C VAL A 91 -7.94 -25.77 28.77
N ILE A 92 -7.91 -27.06 28.43
CA ILE A 92 -8.70 -27.59 27.31
C ILE A 92 -10.03 -28.02 27.91
N GLY A 93 -11.12 -27.35 27.53
CA GLY A 93 -12.42 -27.53 28.15
C GLY A 93 -13.10 -28.86 27.83
N ASP A 94 -14.23 -29.10 28.49
CA ASP A 94 -15.07 -30.25 28.18
C ASP A 94 -15.55 -30.16 26.71
N TYR A 95 -15.46 -31.28 25.99
CA TYR A 95 -15.86 -31.38 24.58
C TYR A 95 -15.12 -30.42 23.62
N ALA A 96 -13.90 -29.98 23.96
CA ALA A 96 -13.14 -28.98 23.20
C ALA A 96 -12.99 -29.30 21.70
N PHE A 97 -12.58 -30.53 21.40
CA PHE A 97 -12.28 -31.07 20.07
C PHE A 97 -13.05 -32.37 19.84
N ASP A 98 -14.23 -32.46 20.44
CA ASP A 98 -15.14 -33.58 20.27
C ASP A 98 -15.51 -33.75 18.79
N ASP A 99 -15.52 -34.99 18.28
CA ASP A 99 -15.83 -35.35 16.88
C ASP A 99 -14.87 -34.77 15.81
N CYS A 100 -13.68 -34.28 16.18
CA CYS A 100 -12.65 -33.82 15.23
C CYS A 100 -12.02 -34.96 14.42
N THR A 101 -12.81 -35.64 13.59
CA THR A 101 -12.45 -36.88 12.89
C THR A 101 -11.33 -36.72 11.87
N SER A 102 -11.11 -35.51 11.35
CA SER A 102 -10.01 -35.20 10.42
C SER A 102 -8.69 -34.85 11.13
N LEU A 103 -8.69 -34.63 12.45
CA LEU A 103 -7.53 -34.15 13.20
C LEU A 103 -6.44 -35.21 13.22
N THR A 104 -5.30 -34.91 12.61
CA THR A 104 -4.18 -35.86 12.49
C THR A 104 -3.12 -35.69 13.57
N SER A 105 -3.00 -34.46 14.10
CA SER A 105 -2.03 -34.07 15.13
C SER A 105 -2.56 -32.89 15.95
N VAL A 106 -2.22 -32.88 17.24
CA VAL A 106 -2.45 -31.74 18.15
C VAL A 106 -1.18 -31.47 18.94
N ALA A 107 -0.78 -30.19 18.99
CA ALA A 107 0.24 -29.71 19.91
C ALA A 107 -0.45 -29.06 21.12
N ILE A 108 -0.26 -29.65 22.31
CA ILE A 108 -0.73 -29.09 23.59
C ILE A 108 0.42 -28.26 24.19
N PRO A 109 0.25 -26.95 24.39
CA PRO A 109 1.33 -26.09 24.90
C PRO A 109 1.56 -26.31 26.41
N ASP A 110 2.77 -26.00 26.86
CA ASP A 110 3.23 -26.19 28.26
C ASP A 110 2.53 -25.28 29.28
N GLY A 111 1.61 -24.42 28.82
CA GLY A 111 0.72 -23.65 29.70
C GLY A 111 -0.51 -24.44 30.16
N VAL A 112 -0.87 -25.54 29.49
CA VAL A 112 -2.11 -26.29 29.77
C VAL A 112 -1.95 -27.12 31.02
N THR A 113 -2.82 -26.90 32.00
CA THR A 113 -2.84 -27.62 33.29
C THR A 113 -3.88 -28.72 33.35
N SER A 114 -4.92 -28.66 32.51
CA SER A 114 -6.00 -29.65 32.52
C SER A 114 -6.66 -29.86 31.16
N ILE A 115 -7.04 -31.11 30.90
CA ILE A 115 -7.81 -31.56 29.73
C ILE A 115 -9.18 -32.05 30.21
N GLY A 116 -10.25 -31.51 29.66
CA GLY A 116 -11.63 -31.74 30.10
C GLY A 116 -12.25 -33.08 29.68
N TYR A 117 -13.45 -33.33 30.18
CA TYR A 117 -14.28 -34.48 29.82
C TYR A 117 -14.53 -34.51 28.31
N ARG A 118 -14.23 -35.64 27.66
CA ARG A 118 -14.39 -35.83 26.20
C ARG A 118 -13.70 -34.77 25.33
N ALA A 119 -12.63 -34.13 25.82
CA ALA A 119 -11.95 -33.07 25.10
C ALA A 119 -11.49 -33.43 23.67
N PHE A 120 -11.13 -34.69 23.40
CA PHE A 120 -10.74 -35.20 22.07
C PHE A 120 -11.52 -36.47 21.72
N TRP A 121 -12.74 -36.64 22.23
CA TRP A 121 -13.54 -37.82 21.94
C TRP A 121 -13.83 -37.91 20.43
N ASN A 122 -13.73 -39.12 19.87
CA ASN A 122 -13.93 -39.39 18.45
C ASN A 122 -13.00 -38.61 17.45
N CYS A 123 -11.78 -38.24 17.87
CA CYS A 123 -10.72 -37.76 16.97
C CYS A 123 -10.10 -38.91 16.16
N GLY A 124 -10.86 -39.50 15.24
CA GLY A 124 -10.53 -40.76 14.57
C GLY A 124 -9.24 -40.79 13.74
N SER A 125 -8.77 -39.65 13.23
CA SER A 125 -7.51 -39.55 12.47
C SER A 125 -6.29 -39.22 13.33
N LEU A 126 -6.46 -38.97 14.63
CA LEU A 126 -5.36 -38.52 15.49
C LEU A 126 -4.43 -39.70 15.73
N THR A 127 -3.20 -39.61 15.24
CA THR A 127 -2.26 -40.74 15.25
C THR A 127 -1.34 -40.75 16.45
N ASN A 128 -1.11 -39.58 17.02
CA ASN A 128 -0.20 -39.39 18.13
C ASN A 128 -0.67 -38.23 18.99
N ILE A 129 -0.27 -38.25 20.25
CA ILE A 129 -0.49 -37.14 21.17
C ILE A 129 0.63 -37.08 22.19
N SER A 130 0.99 -35.86 22.59
CA SER A 130 1.83 -35.63 23.76
C SER A 130 1.09 -34.82 24.80
N ILE A 131 1.11 -35.33 26.03
CA ILE A 131 0.59 -34.67 27.22
C ILE A 131 1.78 -33.98 27.91
N PRO A 132 1.89 -32.64 27.88
CA PRO A 132 3.03 -31.94 28.46
C PRO A 132 3.02 -32.04 29.99
N ASP A 133 4.21 -31.89 30.60
CA ASP A 133 4.40 -32.03 32.05
C ASP A 133 3.59 -31.00 32.86
N SER A 134 3.15 -29.91 32.25
CA SER A 134 2.24 -28.94 32.87
C SER A 134 0.86 -29.50 33.17
N VAL A 135 0.41 -30.55 32.46
CA VAL A 135 -0.90 -31.16 32.65
C VAL A 135 -0.91 -32.03 33.89
N THR A 136 -1.75 -31.67 34.85
CA THR A 136 -1.93 -32.41 36.11
C THR A 136 -3.25 -33.18 36.16
N SER A 137 -4.19 -32.92 35.24
CA SER A 137 -5.52 -33.53 35.23
C SER A 137 -6.02 -33.80 33.82
N ILE A 138 -6.55 -35.02 33.60
CA ILE A 138 -7.21 -35.43 32.36
C ILE A 138 -8.60 -35.95 32.72
N GLY A 139 -9.62 -35.43 32.06
CA GLY A 139 -11.02 -35.77 32.26
C GLY A 139 -11.39 -37.13 31.68
N GLN A 140 -12.47 -37.71 32.22
CA GLN A 140 -13.01 -38.98 31.76
C GLN A 140 -13.28 -38.94 30.23
N TYR A 141 -12.92 -40.01 29.54
CA TYR A 141 -13.12 -40.17 28.09
C TYR A 141 -12.46 -39.10 27.21
N ALA A 142 -11.46 -38.35 27.72
CA ALA A 142 -10.78 -37.31 26.96
C ALA A 142 -10.27 -37.81 25.60
N PHE A 143 -9.82 -39.07 25.50
CA PHE A 143 -9.27 -39.66 24.27
C PHE A 143 -10.04 -40.88 23.75
N GLY A 144 -11.24 -41.14 24.26
CA GLY A 144 -12.06 -42.32 23.91
C GLY A 144 -12.50 -43.13 25.13
N GLY A 145 -13.45 -44.04 24.93
CA GLY A 145 -13.99 -44.85 26.03
C GLY A 145 -14.99 -45.95 25.67
N ASP A 146 -15.56 -45.93 24.47
CA ASP A 146 -16.55 -46.91 24.05
C ASP A 146 -16.38 -47.35 22.58
N HIS A 147 -16.75 -48.59 22.29
CA HIS A 147 -16.56 -49.27 21.00
C HIS A 147 -17.23 -48.60 19.78
N TRP A 148 -18.01 -47.53 19.98
CA TRP A 148 -18.71 -46.80 18.92
C TRP A 148 -18.10 -45.42 18.59
N TYR A 149 -17.27 -44.85 19.46
CA TYR A 149 -16.71 -43.50 19.31
C TYR A 149 -15.31 -43.43 19.96
N TRP A 150 -14.27 -43.48 19.13
CA TRP A 150 -12.92 -43.82 19.61
C TRP A 150 -11.83 -43.16 18.75
N CYS A 151 -10.73 -42.73 19.38
CA CYS A 151 -9.51 -42.27 18.69
C CYS A 151 -8.74 -43.47 18.11
N GLY A 152 -9.33 -44.17 17.14
CA GLY A 152 -8.83 -45.47 16.66
C GLY A 152 -7.51 -45.45 15.91
N SER A 153 -7.01 -44.28 15.54
CA SER A 153 -5.70 -44.16 14.90
C SER A 153 -4.57 -43.86 15.88
N LEU A 154 -4.87 -43.63 17.17
CA LEU A 154 -3.89 -43.19 18.16
C LEU A 154 -2.93 -44.32 18.51
N LYS A 155 -1.68 -44.23 18.06
CA LYS A 155 -0.66 -45.28 18.24
C LYS A 155 0.42 -44.90 19.22
N THR A 156 0.72 -43.62 19.34
CA THR A 156 1.86 -43.13 20.10
C THR A 156 1.38 -42.06 21.08
N ILE A 157 1.54 -42.33 22.38
CA ILE A 157 1.14 -41.40 23.44
C ILE A 157 2.35 -41.11 24.31
N TYR A 158 2.72 -39.85 24.42
CA TYR A 158 3.67 -39.38 25.42
C TYR A 158 2.91 -38.89 26.63
N MET A 159 3.18 -39.48 27.78
CA MET A 159 2.46 -39.19 29.02
C MET A 159 3.33 -38.36 29.97
N SER A 160 2.74 -37.28 30.48
CA SER A 160 3.32 -36.43 31.52
C SER A 160 3.59 -37.20 32.82
N GLU A 161 4.69 -36.86 33.49
CA GLU A 161 5.01 -37.42 34.81
C GLU A 161 4.12 -36.86 35.93
N ASN A 162 3.42 -35.75 35.67
CA ASN A 162 2.59 -35.03 36.64
C ASN A 162 1.11 -35.40 36.60
N VAL A 163 0.68 -36.27 35.67
CA VAL A 163 -0.68 -36.82 35.66
C VAL A 163 -0.78 -37.89 36.75
N THR A 164 -1.57 -37.63 37.79
CA THR A 164 -1.71 -38.53 38.94
C THR A 164 -3.04 -39.29 38.99
N SER A 165 -3.92 -39.09 38.00
CA SER A 165 -5.24 -39.73 37.95
C SER A 165 -5.55 -40.18 36.53
N PHE A 166 -5.85 -41.48 36.40
CA PHE A 166 -6.14 -42.14 35.12
C PHE A 166 -7.53 -42.76 35.06
N ASP A 167 -8.41 -42.40 35.99
CA ASP A 167 -9.78 -42.93 36.02
C ASP A 167 -10.55 -42.53 34.76
N GLY A 168 -11.03 -43.55 34.04
CA GLY A 168 -11.74 -43.41 32.78
C GLY A 168 -10.96 -42.81 31.61
N ILE A 169 -9.62 -42.90 31.63
CA ILE A 169 -8.76 -42.64 30.47
C ILE A 169 -8.56 -43.96 29.72
N TYR A 170 -8.81 -43.96 28.41
CA TYR A 170 -8.65 -45.14 27.56
C TYR A 170 -8.00 -44.76 26.23
N PHE A 171 -6.99 -45.55 25.83
CA PHE A 171 -6.32 -45.50 24.52
C PHE A 171 -6.48 -46.81 23.75
N PRO A 172 -6.28 -46.82 22.40
CA PRO A 172 -6.23 -48.03 21.57
C PRO A 172 -5.38 -49.14 22.18
N GLU A 173 -5.85 -50.40 22.14
CA GLU A 173 -5.12 -51.55 22.70
C GLU A 173 -3.72 -51.72 22.08
N ASP A 174 -3.53 -51.30 20.84
CA ASP A 174 -2.26 -51.32 20.12
C ASP A 174 -1.39 -50.07 20.34
N ALA A 175 -1.82 -49.16 21.22
CA ALA A 175 -1.07 -47.96 21.53
C ALA A 175 0.20 -48.26 22.34
N THR A 176 1.25 -47.50 22.04
CA THR A 176 2.49 -47.46 22.82
C THR A 176 2.53 -46.19 23.66
N ILE A 177 2.69 -46.36 24.96
CA ILE A 177 2.82 -45.29 25.95
C ILE A 177 4.31 -45.03 26.20
N TYR A 178 4.72 -43.80 25.99
CA TYR A 178 6.04 -43.30 26.32
C TYR A 178 5.92 -42.52 27.62
N CYS A 179 6.61 -42.96 28.66
CA CYS A 179 6.59 -42.32 29.98
C CYS A 179 7.90 -42.54 30.72
N ARG A 180 8.07 -41.84 31.85
CA ARG A 180 9.21 -42.04 32.74
C ARG A 180 9.06 -43.35 33.51
N GLU A 181 10.15 -44.11 33.62
CA GLU A 181 10.20 -45.31 34.46
C GLU A 181 9.81 -44.97 35.90
N PHE A 182 8.92 -45.78 36.51
CA PHE A 182 8.39 -45.59 37.86
C PHE A 182 7.44 -44.39 38.07
N SER A 183 6.92 -43.79 36.99
CA SER A 183 5.85 -42.79 37.08
C SER A 183 4.47 -43.43 37.34
N GLU A 184 3.49 -42.63 37.78
CA GLU A 184 2.09 -43.09 37.85
C GLU A 184 1.57 -43.53 36.47
N ALA A 185 2.03 -42.86 35.40
CA ALA A 185 1.75 -43.23 34.02
C ALA A 185 2.29 -44.61 33.64
N ASP A 186 3.53 -44.93 34.05
CA ASP A 186 4.10 -46.28 33.91
C ASP A 186 3.25 -47.31 34.65
N TYR A 187 2.99 -47.08 35.94
CA TYR A 187 2.22 -48.03 36.76
C TYR A 187 0.81 -48.27 36.18
N TRP A 188 0.13 -47.22 35.74
CA TRP A 188 -1.16 -47.31 35.08
C TRP A 188 -1.07 -48.06 33.74
N ALA A 189 -0.16 -47.66 32.85
CA ALA A 189 -0.07 -48.20 31.50
C ALA A 189 0.29 -49.70 31.52
N THR A 190 1.23 -50.08 32.38
CA THR A 190 1.63 -51.47 32.59
C THR A 190 0.48 -52.31 33.13
N ASN A 191 -0.30 -51.80 34.09
CA ASN A 191 -1.46 -52.51 34.64
C ASN A 191 -2.63 -52.62 33.65
N ALA A 192 -2.78 -51.64 32.77
CA ALA A 192 -3.78 -51.64 31.69
C ALA A 192 -3.37 -52.52 30.49
N GLY A 193 -2.13 -53.00 30.45
CA GLY A 193 -1.62 -53.90 29.41
C GLY A 193 -1.12 -53.21 28.14
N TYR A 194 -0.84 -51.90 28.20
CA TYR A 194 -0.26 -51.18 27.07
C TYR A 194 1.22 -51.53 26.85
N ASN A 195 1.70 -51.33 25.62
CA ASN A 195 3.14 -51.35 25.36
C ASN A 195 3.78 -50.09 25.96
N VAL A 196 4.80 -50.23 26.81
CA VAL A 196 5.47 -49.11 27.49
C VAL A 196 6.91 -48.97 27.01
N VAL A 197 7.30 -47.74 26.67
CA VAL A 197 8.67 -47.37 26.30
C VAL A 197 9.15 -46.27 27.24
N TYR A 198 10.28 -46.49 27.90
CA TYR A 198 10.83 -45.50 28.83
C TYR A 198 11.62 -44.42 28.11
N VAL A 199 11.35 -43.17 28.47
CA VAL A 199 12.07 -41.98 27.97
C VAL A 199 12.97 -41.41 29.07
N ASP A 200 14.28 -41.66 28.96
CA ASP A 200 15.30 -41.21 29.91
C ASP A 200 15.75 -39.76 29.62
N GLY A 201 14.82 -38.81 29.67
CA GLY A 201 15.11 -37.36 29.59
C GLY A 201 15.83 -36.86 28.34
N SER A 202 16.00 -37.71 27.31
CA SER A 202 16.63 -37.40 26.03
C SER A 202 15.88 -38.14 24.92
N PHE A 203 15.15 -37.38 24.10
CA PHE A 203 14.35 -37.87 22.97
C PHE A 203 15.23 -38.29 21.75
N SER A 204 16.42 -38.85 21.97
CA SER A 204 17.31 -39.25 20.88
C SER A 204 16.81 -40.54 20.22
N GLY A 205 16.54 -40.51 18.90
CA GLY A 205 16.09 -41.67 18.12
C GLY A 205 14.57 -41.74 17.86
N VAL A 206 13.86 -40.64 18.11
CA VAL A 206 12.42 -40.49 17.87
C VAL A 206 12.19 -39.78 16.53
N ASP A 207 11.20 -40.21 15.73
CA ASP A 207 10.75 -39.47 14.55
C ASP A 207 10.25 -38.09 14.99
N CYS A 208 11.08 -37.07 14.79
CA CYS A 208 10.75 -35.69 15.15
C CYS A 208 9.71 -35.18 14.15
N ILE A 209 8.67 -34.51 14.65
CA ILE A 209 7.74 -33.75 13.83
C ILE A 209 7.83 -32.29 14.28
N ILE A 210 7.95 -31.39 13.32
CA ILE A 210 7.80 -29.96 13.52
C ILE A 210 6.64 -29.48 12.66
N THR A 211 5.83 -28.57 13.18
CA THR A 211 4.62 -28.09 12.51
C THR A 211 4.54 -26.58 12.59
N LEU A 212 4.07 -25.96 11.51
CA LEU A 212 3.79 -24.53 11.41
C LEU A 212 2.37 -24.33 10.84
N PRO A 213 1.73 -23.19 11.11
CA PRO A 213 0.50 -22.80 10.42
C PRO A 213 0.70 -22.79 8.90
N ALA A 214 -0.34 -23.08 8.13
CA ALA A 214 -0.25 -23.07 6.67
C ALA A 214 0.04 -21.66 6.11
N SER A 215 -0.61 -20.64 6.68
CA SER A 215 -0.40 -19.26 6.28
C SER A 215 -0.67 -18.25 7.40
N LEU A 216 -0.09 -17.07 7.24
CA LEU A 216 -0.20 -15.93 8.14
C LEU A 216 -0.24 -14.62 7.34
N ARG A 217 -1.03 -13.65 7.79
CA ARG A 217 -1.07 -12.31 7.20
C ARG A 217 -0.66 -11.27 8.24
N MET A 218 0.27 -10.38 7.90
CA MET A 218 0.88 -9.42 8.83
C MET A 218 0.87 -7.99 8.29
N GLU A 219 0.67 -7.01 9.19
CA GLU A 219 0.84 -5.59 8.86
C GLU A 219 2.33 -5.22 8.91
N ARG A 220 2.83 -4.46 7.93
CA ARG A 220 4.21 -3.98 7.92
C ARG A 220 4.57 -3.23 9.22
N GLY A 221 5.70 -3.58 9.81
CA GLY A 221 6.22 -3.02 11.05
C GLY A 221 5.77 -3.76 12.31
N THR A 222 4.97 -4.83 12.17
CA THR A 222 4.57 -5.69 13.28
C THR A 222 5.52 -6.88 13.45
N GLU A 223 5.59 -7.37 14.68
CA GLU A 223 6.35 -8.54 15.07
C GLU A 223 5.42 -9.61 15.61
N ARG A 224 5.82 -10.88 15.46
CA ARG A 224 5.07 -12.01 15.99
C ARG A 224 6.01 -13.16 16.34
N GLN A 225 5.89 -13.68 17.55
CA GLN A 225 6.56 -14.92 17.94
C GLN A 225 5.83 -16.12 17.31
N ILE A 226 6.55 -16.95 16.57
CA ILE A 226 6.05 -18.22 16.05
C ILE A 226 6.56 -19.34 16.92
N VAL A 227 5.63 -20.06 17.55
CA VAL A 227 5.93 -21.26 18.33
C VAL A 227 5.52 -22.46 17.50
N PRO A 228 6.47 -23.25 16.98
CA PRO A 228 6.18 -24.44 16.21
C PRO A 228 5.65 -25.53 17.13
N GLY A 229 4.69 -26.32 16.65
CA GLY A 229 4.30 -27.54 17.35
C GLY A 229 5.40 -28.57 17.18
N LEU A 230 6.01 -28.99 18.28
CA LEU A 230 7.07 -30.00 18.31
C LEU A 230 6.51 -31.33 18.81
N PHE A 231 6.97 -32.40 18.19
CA PHE A 231 6.71 -33.75 18.67
C PHE A 231 7.98 -34.61 18.58
N PRO A 232 8.43 -35.19 19.70
CA PRO A 232 7.92 -34.99 21.07
C PRO A 232 8.15 -33.54 21.56
N PRO A 233 7.30 -33.00 22.45
CA PRO A 233 7.50 -31.68 23.06
C PRO A 233 8.81 -31.64 23.85
N THR A 234 9.51 -30.51 23.77
CA THR A 234 10.78 -30.29 24.47
C THR A 234 11.03 -28.80 24.65
N ASP A 235 11.51 -28.43 25.83
CA ASP A 235 11.86 -27.05 26.17
C ASP A 235 13.20 -26.61 25.56
N ASN A 236 13.95 -27.54 24.96
CA ASN A 236 15.34 -27.34 24.53
C ASN A 236 15.58 -27.70 23.05
N ALA A 237 14.55 -27.54 22.20
CA ALA A 237 14.70 -27.73 20.76
C ALA A 237 15.57 -26.64 20.14
N ASP A 238 16.67 -27.05 19.49
CA ASP A 238 17.47 -26.18 18.64
C ASP A 238 16.82 -26.10 17.26
N ILE A 239 15.96 -25.09 17.07
CA ILE A 239 15.19 -24.89 15.83
C ILE A 239 15.94 -23.96 14.90
N ALA A 240 16.25 -24.45 13.71
CA ALA A 240 16.83 -23.65 12.65
C ALA A 240 15.71 -22.95 11.86
N TRP A 241 15.64 -21.61 12.00
CA TRP A 241 14.70 -20.77 11.29
C TRP A 241 15.31 -20.18 10.01
N SER A 242 14.49 -20.09 8.97
CA SER A 242 14.88 -19.40 7.74
C SER A 242 13.69 -18.72 7.07
N SER A 243 13.98 -17.68 6.29
CA SER A 243 13.02 -16.97 5.46
C SER A 243 13.46 -17.02 4.00
N SER A 244 12.54 -17.32 3.09
CA SER A 244 12.82 -17.28 1.65
C SER A 244 13.05 -15.85 1.12
N ALA A 245 12.56 -14.82 1.83
CA ALA A 245 12.76 -13.42 1.51
C ALA A 245 12.96 -12.56 2.79
N PRO A 246 14.19 -12.54 3.37
CA PRO A 246 14.47 -11.83 4.63
C PRO A 246 14.24 -10.32 4.60
N GLY A 247 14.18 -9.69 3.41
CA GLY A 247 13.83 -8.28 3.26
C GLY A 247 12.32 -7.99 3.32
N ILE A 248 11.47 -9.02 3.22
CA ILE A 248 10.01 -8.93 3.35
C ILE A 248 9.61 -9.36 4.76
N VAL A 249 10.08 -10.54 5.19
CA VAL A 249 9.88 -11.06 6.55
C VAL A 249 11.21 -11.60 7.07
N SER A 250 11.73 -11.02 8.15
CA SER A 250 12.88 -11.59 8.87
C SER A 250 12.41 -12.55 9.96
N VAL A 251 13.24 -13.53 10.32
CA VAL A 251 12.99 -14.45 11.43
C VAL A 251 14.22 -14.51 12.33
N ALA A 252 14.02 -14.34 13.64
CA ALA A 252 15.04 -14.45 14.67
C ALA A 252 15.21 -15.91 15.12
N GLN A 253 16.27 -16.19 15.89
CA GLN A 253 16.57 -17.54 16.36
C GLN A 253 15.51 -18.09 17.33
N ASP A 254 14.83 -17.21 18.05
CA ASP A 254 13.72 -17.58 18.95
C ASP A 254 12.39 -17.81 18.21
N GLY A 255 12.34 -17.64 16.88
CA GLY A 255 11.11 -17.75 16.09
C GLY A 255 10.33 -16.44 15.95
N THR A 256 10.83 -15.31 16.46
CA THR A 256 10.20 -14.00 16.24
C THR A 256 10.32 -13.62 14.77
N ILE A 257 9.18 -13.41 14.10
CA ILE A 257 9.14 -12.86 12.74
C ILE A 257 8.78 -11.38 12.75
N THR A 258 9.44 -10.60 11.89
CA THR A 258 9.19 -9.16 11.72
C THR A 258 8.78 -8.88 10.28
N ALA A 259 7.65 -8.21 10.09
CA ALA A 259 7.15 -7.81 8.77
C ALA A 259 7.82 -6.50 8.31
N LEU A 260 8.69 -6.55 7.31
CA LEU A 260 9.55 -5.43 6.91
C LEU A 260 9.07 -4.70 5.65
N ALA A 261 8.60 -5.43 4.64
CA ALA A 261 8.17 -4.88 3.36
C ALA A 261 6.94 -5.61 2.83
N LYS A 262 6.15 -4.95 1.98
CA LYS A 262 5.00 -5.57 1.32
C LYS A 262 5.44 -6.74 0.44
N GLY A 263 4.71 -7.84 0.50
CA GLY A 263 4.93 -9.02 -0.34
C GLY A 263 4.78 -10.32 0.44
N ALA A 264 5.06 -11.43 -0.22
CA ALA A 264 4.98 -12.76 0.37
C ALA A 264 6.37 -13.34 0.64
N ALA A 265 6.50 -14.09 1.74
CA ALA A 265 7.70 -14.85 2.09
C ALA A 265 7.30 -16.18 2.74
N THR A 266 8.13 -17.21 2.59
CA THR A 266 7.97 -18.50 3.25
C THR A 266 8.91 -18.55 4.45
N ILE A 267 8.37 -18.83 5.63
CA ILE A 267 9.15 -19.09 6.84
C ILE A 267 9.23 -20.60 7.03
N THR A 268 10.45 -21.11 7.20
CA THR A 268 10.72 -22.54 7.44
C THR A 268 11.39 -22.72 8.78
N ALA A 269 10.85 -23.66 9.57
CA ALA A 269 11.45 -24.14 10.81
C ALA A 269 11.93 -25.58 10.60
N ALA A 270 13.17 -25.86 10.99
CA ALA A 270 13.74 -27.21 10.94
C ALA A 270 14.23 -27.64 12.32
N TRP A 271 13.93 -28.88 12.70
CA TRP A 271 14.35 -29.49 13.95
C TRP A 271 14.73 -30.95 13.72
N GLY A 272 16.01 -31.30 13.90
CA GLY A 272 16.55 -32.58 13.47
C GLY A 272 16.41 -32.76 11.95
N ASP A 273 15.85 -33.90 11.52
CA ASP A 273 15.57 -34.19 10.10
C ASP A 273 14.18 -33.69 9.64
N ALA A 274 13.40 -33.09 10.55
CA ALA A 274 12.05 -32.61 10.26
C ALA A 274 12.05 -31.13 9.87
N SER A 275 11.15 -30.74 8.96
CA SER A 275 10.92 -29.34 8.62
C SER A 275 9.45 -29.04 8.32
N ALA A 276 9.04 -27.81 8.61
CA ALA A 276 7.72 -27.28 8.29
C ALA A 276 7.85 -25.85 7.75
N SER A 277 6.90 -25.45 6.91
CA SER A 277 6.89 -24.15 6.25
C SER A 277 5.53 -23.47 6.37
N MET A 278 5.56 -22.14 6.46
CA MET A 278 4.41 -21.25 6.54
C MET A 278 4.54 -20.12 5.51
N GLU A 279 3.48 -19.84 4.77
CA GLU A 279 3.41 -18.68 3.89
C GLU A 279 3.00 -17.42 4.68
N VAL A 280 3.77 -16.34 4.57
CA VAL A 280 3.51 -15.06 5.24
C VAL A 280 3.29 -13.97 4.20
N ASP A 281 2.08 -13.39 4.20
CA ASP A 281 1.72 -12.23 3.35
C ASP A 281 1.78 -10.94 4.19
N VAL A 282 2.66 -10.02 3.81
CA VAL A 282 2.81 -8.71 4.45
C VAL A 282 2.05 -7.66 3.64
N TYR A 283 1.08 -7.03 4.30
CA TYR A 283 0.31 -5.92 3.74
C TYR A 283 0.64 -4.60 4.43
N ILE A 284 0.29 -3.50 3.76
CA ILE A 284 0.41 -2.16 4.29
C ILE A 284 -1.00 -1.64 4.53
N ARG A 285 -1.26 -1.22 5.76
CA ARG A 285 -2.54 -0.63 6.13
C ARG A 285 -2.67 0.75 5.52
N VAL A 286 -3.77 0.96 4.81
CA VAL A 286 -4.14 2.28 4.30
C VAL A 286 -4.64 3.14 5.45
N THR A 287 -3.98 4.28 5.67
CA THR A 287 -4.33 5.27 6.69
C THR A 287 -5.21 6.37 6.13
N ASN A 288 -5.10 6.65 4.85
CA ASN A 288 -5.88 7.68 4.17
C ASN A 288 -6.00 7.36 2.67
N PHE A 289 -7.02 7.91 2.03
CA PHE A 289 -7.06 8.00 0.59
C PHE A 289 -7.78 9.28 0.19
N THR A 290 -7.51 9.78 -1.03
CA THR A 290 -8.16 10.96 -1.56
C THR A 290 -8.77 10.70 -2.93
N LEU A 291 -9.86 11.39 -3.22
CA LEU A 291 -10.44 11.51 -4.55
C LEU A 291 -10.26 12.96 -5.02
N PRO A 292 -10.26 13.20 -6.34
CA PRO A 292 -10.37 14.57 -6.85
C PRO A 292 -11.67 15.21 -6.35
N ALA A 293 -11.61 16.49 -5.98
CA ALA A 293 -12.79 17.23 -5.51
C ALA A 293 -13.90 17.27 -6.57
N GLU A 294 -13.49 17.47 -7.83
CA GLU A 294 -14.37 17.50 -9.00
C GLU A 294 -13.79 16.66 -10.13
N ALA A 295 -14.68 16.11 -10.94
CA ALA A 295 -14.35 15.32 -12.12
C ALA A 295 -15.39 15.50 -13.23
N TRP A 296 -15.03 15.20 -14.47
CA TRP A 296 -15.89 15.43 -15.64
C TRP A 296 -15.98 14.18 -16.51
N VAL A 297 -17.21 13.80 -16.88
CA VAL A 297 -17.48 12.66 -17.75
C VAL A 297 -18.45 13.07 -18.85
N ALA A 298 -18.24 12.62 -20.08
CA ALA A 298 -19.19 12.84 -21.15
C ALA A 298 -20.46 12.00 -20.94
N ALA A 299 -21.62 12.49 -21.35
CA ALA A 299 -22.82 11.65 -21.42
C ALA A 299 -22.57 10.43 -22.34
N LYS A 300 -22.89 9.23 -21.86
CA LYS A 300 -22.57 7.91 -22.44
C LYS A 300 -21.08 7.56 -22.48
N GLY A 301 -20.21 8.39 -21.91
CA GLY A 301 -18.79 8.09 -21.70
C GLY A 301 -18.51 7.49 -20.33
N THR A 302 -17.26 7.11 -20.12
CA THR A 302 -16.77 6.56 -18.85
C THR A 302 -15.55 7.34 -18.36
N LEU A 303 -15.39 7.41 -17.04
CA LEU A 303 -14.24 7.99 -16.36
C LEU A 303 -13.85 7.05 -15.21
N GLU A 304 -12.58 6.68 -15.11
CA GLU A 304 -12.06 5.96 -13.95
C GLU A 304 -11.65 6.96 -12.87
N LEU A 305 -12.24 6.85 -11.68
CA LEU A 305 -11.78 7.59 -10.50
C LEU A 305 -10.71 6.77 -9.80
N VAL A 306 -9.44 7.13 -10.03
CA VAL A 306 -8.29 6.49 -9.35
C VAL A 306 -8.06 7.19 -8.01
N PRO A 307 -8.31 6.53 -6.87
CA PRO A 307 -8.02 7.11 -5.57
C PRO A 307 -6.52 7.17 -5.34
N LEU A 308 -6.03 8.28 -4.79
CA LEU A 308 -4.65 8.37 -4.31
C LEU A 308 -4.60 7.76 -2.90
N ILE A 309 -3.96 6.60 -2.80
CA ILE A 309 -3.85 5.82 -1.56
C ILE A 309 -2.64 6.30 -0.75
N GLU A 310 -2.79 6.38 0.56
CA GLU A 310 -1.72 6.71 1.50
C GLU A 310 -1.64 5.65 2.61
N PRO A 311 -0.52 4.91 2.73
CA PRO A 311 0.65 4.90 1.82
C PRO A 311 0.33 4.33 0.42
N ALA A 312 1.07 4.75 -0.62
CA ALA A 312 0.77 4.45 -2.04
C ALA A 312 0.73 2.95 -2.40
N ASP A 313 1.40 2.12 -1.62
CA ASP A 313 1.48 0.66 -1.74
C ASP A 313 0.48 -0.08 -0.85
N GLY A 314 -0.32 0.63 -0.05
CA GLY A 314 -1.37 0.05 0.77
C GLY A 314 -2.47 -0.62 -0.05
N GLU A 315 -3.07 -1.67 0.50
CA GLU A 315 -4.19 -2.37 -0.12
C GLU A 315 -5.49 -1.98 0.58
N ILE A 316 -6.49 -1.58 -0.20
CA ILE A 316 -7.82 -1.23 0.32
C ILE A 316 -8.88 -1.67 -0.67
N THR A 317 -9.95 -2.27 -0.14
CA THR A 317 -11.18 -2.48 -0.89
C THR A 317 -12.10 -1.29 -0.65
N LEU A 318 -12.50 -0.63 -1.74
CA LEU A 318 -13.42 0.50 -1.70
C LEU A 318 -14.81 0.05 -2.13
N THR A 319 -15.81 0.61 -1.47
CA THR A 319 -17.21 0.56 -1.88
C THR A 319 -17.58 1.90 -2.49
N TRP A 320 -18.33 1.86 -3.59
CA TRP A 320 -18.66 3.04 -4.37
C TRP A 320 -20.17 3.28 -4.39
N SER A 321 -20.56 4.54 -4.35
CA SER A 321 -21.96 4.93 -4.49
C SER A 321 -22.10 6.24 -5.25
N SER A 322 -23.26 6.43 -5.86
CA SER A 322 -23.66 7.68 -6.52
C SER A 322 -24.93 8.19 -5.87
N ASP A 323 -24.94 9.45 -5.48
CA ASP A 323 -26.15 10.10 -4.95
C ASP A 323 -27.24 10.32 -6.01
N ASN A 324 -26.87 10.33 -7.30
CA ASN A 324 -27.75 10.67 -8.39
C ASN A 324 -27.44 9.87 -9.66
N THR A 325 -27.99 8.65 -9.70
CA THR A 325 -27.82 7.69 -10.80
C THR A 325 -28.45 8.11 -12.13
N VAL A 326 -29.30 9.14 -12.13
CA VAL A 326 -29.85 9.74 -13.37
C VAL A 326 -28.76 10.41 -14.18
N TYR A 327 -27.77 11.01 -13.51
CA TYR A 327 -26.66 11.71 -14.16
C TYR A 327 -25.44 10.82 -14.26
N ALA A 328 -24.99 10.17 -13.19
CA ALA A 328 -23.83 9.27 -13.26
C ALA A 328 -23.98 8.04 -12.36
N THR A 329 -23.51 6.88 -12.82
CA THR A 329 -23.41 5.64 -12.02
C THR A 329 -21.95 5.25 -11.86
N VAL A 330 -21.61 4.53 -10.81
CA VAL A 330 -20.25 4.02 -10.57
C VAL A 330 -20.31 2.51 -10.31
N ASN A 331 -19.33 1.74 -10.78
CA ASN A 331 -19.20 0.31 -10.49
C ASN A 331 -18.21 0.07 -9.33
N ASP A 332 -17.99 -1.20 -9.00
CA ASP A 332 -17.11 -1.59 -7.88
C ASP A 332 -15.62 -1.25 -8.13
N ASP A 333 -15.23 -1.03 -9.39
CA ASP A 333 -13.87 -0.64 -9.79
C ASP A 333 -13.66 0.90 -9.80
N GLY A 334 -14.66 1.69 -9.41
CA GLY A 334 -14.57 3.16 -9.47
C GLY A 334 -14.74 3.75 -10.88
N ILE A 335 -15.23 2.97 -11.85
CA ILE A 335 -15.54 3.43 -13.20
C ILE A 335 -16.91 4.11 -13.20
N VAL A 336 -16.88 5.43 -13.38
CA VAL A 336 -18.06 6.29 -13.48
C VAL A 336 -18.57 6.31 -14.92
N SER A 337 -19.85 5.98 -15.12
CA SER A 337 -20.55 6.09 -16.39
C SER A 337 -21.46 7.32 -16.40
N GLY A 338 -21.20 8.28 -17.30
CA GLY A 338 -22.09 9.41 -17.53
C GLY A 338 -23.37 8.98 -18.25
N LYS A 339 -24.54 9.39 -17.76
CA LYS A 339 -25.86 9.01 -18.30
C LYS A 339 -26.54 10.17 -19.00
N ARG A 340 -26.91 11.21 -18.26
CA ARG A 340 -27.62 12.39 -18.78
C ARG A 340 -26.74 13.63 -18.62
N PRO A 341 -26.55 14.46 -19.65
CA PRO A 341 -25.80 15.70 -19.50
C PRO A 341 -26.63 16.76 -18.77
N GLY A 342 -25.96 17.73 -18.13
CA GLY A 342 -26.57 18.97 -17.66
C GLY A 342 -26.63 19.19 -16.15
N GLU A 343 -26.17 18.24 -15.33
CA GLU A 343 -25.98 18.39 -13.88
C GLU A 343 -24.82 17.49 -13.40
N SER A 344 -24.53 17.52 -12.10
CA SER A 344 -23.56 16.65 -11.42
C SER A 344 -24.19 15.55 -10.58
N ALA A 345 -23.40 14.51 -10.29
CA ALA A 345 -23.65 13.53 -9.24
C ALA A 345 -22.44 13.46 -8.31
N THR A 346 -22.66 13.28 -7.02
CA THR A 346 -21.61 13.01 -6.04
C THR A 346 -21.33 11.52 -6.02
N ILE A 347 -20.12 11.15 -6.43
CA ILE A 347 -19.59 9.80 -6.29
C ILE A 347 -18.84 9.71 -4.98
N VAL A 348 -19.13 8.68 -4.18
CA VAL A 348 -18.54 8.49 -2.86
C VAL A 348 -17.83 7.14 -2.82
N ALA A 349 -16.53 7.18 -2.50
CA ALA A 349 -15.75 5.99 -2.17
C ALA A 349 -15.65 5.84 -0.64
N SER A 350 -15.84 4.62 -0.14
CA SER A 350 -15.70 4.29 1.28
C SER A 350 -14.91 3.01 1.50
N GLY A 351 -13.94 3.03 2.40
CA GLY A 351 -13.15 1.86 2.83
C GLY A 351 -12.36 2.16 4.10
N ASN A 352 -12.08 1.14 4.92
CA ASN A 352 -11.38 1.28 6.20
C ASN A 352 -11.96 2.38 7.13
N GLY A 353 -13.27 2.60 7.11
CA GLY A 353 -13.94 3.64 7.91
C GLY A 353 -13.75 5.08 7.39
N ILE A 354 -13.08 5.25 6.24
CA ILE A 354 -12.85 6.55 5.59
C ILE A 354 -13.81 6.67 4.40
N THR A 355 -14.41 7.85 4.27
CA THR A 355 -15.29 8.19 3.15
C THR A 355 -14.78 9.44 2.44
N ARG A 356 -14.72 9.43 1.11
CA ARG A 356 -14.31 10.56 0.27
C ARG A 356 -15.33 10.80 -0.85
N PRO A 357 -15.86 12.02 -0.98
CA PRO A 357 -16.72 12.40 -2.10
C PRO A 357 -15.91 12.97 -3.28
N CYS A 358 -16.48 12.85 -4.48
CA CYS A 358 -16.06 13.48 -5.71
C CYS A 358 -17.30 13.98 -6.46
N THR A 359 -17.36 15.26 -6.79
CA THR A 359 -18.45 15.81 -7.61
C THR A 359 -18.16 15.55 -9.09
N VAL A 360 -18.96 14.70 -9.72
CA VAL A 360 -18.81 14.36 -11.14
C VAL A 360 -19.82 15.12 -11.99
N HIS A 361 -19.33 15.97 -12.89
CA HIS A 361 -20.14 16.73 -13.84
C HIS A 361 -20.32 15.96 -15.14
N VAL A 362 -21.59 15.82 -15.57
CA VAL A 362 -21.90 15.09 -16.81
C VAL A 362 -22.07 16.07 -17.95
N CYS A 363 -21.10 16.06 -18.85
CA CYS A 363 -20.95 17.07 -19.90
C CYS A 363 -21.82 16.73 -21.11
N TYR A 364 -22.31 17.76 -21.78
CA TYR A 364 -22.91 17.62 -23.11
C TYR A 364 -21.86 17.09 -24.10
N PRO A 365 -22.25 16.29 -25.10
CA PRO A 365 -21.35 15.83 -26.14
C PRO A 365 -20.66 17.02 -26.84
N VAL A 366 -19.35 16.92 -27.03
CA VAL A 366 -18.59 17.90 -27.83
C VAL A 366 -19.06 17.81 -29.28
N ALA A 367 -19.59 18.91 -29.81
CA ALA A 367 -20.07 19.03 -31.18
C ALA A 367 -18.88 19.24 -32.13
N SER A 368 -18.01 20.20 -31.86
CA SER A 368 -16.75 20.41 -32.57
C SER A 368 -15.66 20.94 -31.63
N ILE A 369 -14.41 20.75 -32.05
CA ILE A 369 -13.24 21.41 -31.49
C ILE A 369 -12.49 22.05 -32.66
N ALA A 370 -12.03 23.28 -32.50
CA ALA A 370 -11.31 23.99 -33.54
C ALA A 370 -10.34 25.02 -32.93
N PHE A 371 -9.19 25.21 -33.57
CA PHE A 371 -8.35 26.37 -33.29
C PHE A 371 -8.85 27.58 -34.08
N ALA A 372 -8.58 28.79 -33.59
CA ALA A 372 -8.96 30.03 -34.28
C ALA A 372 -8.23 30.20 -35.62
N SER A 373 -7.01 29.65 -35.74
CA SER A 373 -6.22 29.63 -36.97
C SER A 373 -5.65 28.23 -37.24
N ALA A 374 -5.38 27.93 -38.51
CA ALA A 374 -4.72 26.68 -38.92
C ALA A 374 -3.18 26.73 -38.76
N ASN A 375 -2.63 27.93 -38.60
CA ASN A 375 -1.19 28.20 -38.56
C ASN A 375 -0.90 29.31 -37.54
N ALA A 376 0.28 29.26 -36.92
CA ALA A 376 0.84 30.33 -36.11
C ALA A 376 2.37 30.37 -36.25
N GLU A 377 2.97 31.50 -35.84
CA GLU A 377 4.42 31.70 -35.84
C GLU A 377 4.86 32.17 -34.45
N THR A 378 6.02 31.69 -33.99
CA THR A 378 6.64 32.11 -32.72
C THR A 378 8.17 32.07 -32.84
N ALA A 379 8.87 32.79 -31.97
CA ALA A 379 10.33 32.75 -31.90
C ALA A 379 10.82 31.73 -30.86
N VAL A 380 12.05 31.24 -31.01
CA VAL A 380 12.70 30.43 -29.97
C VAL A 380 12.73 31.22 -28.65
N GLY A 381 12.21 30.60 -27.57
CA GLY A 381 12.13 31.19 -26.24
C GLY A 381 10.85 31.97 -25.94
N ASP A 382 10.04 32.29 -26.95
CA ASP A 382 8.74 32.95 -26.75
C ASP A 382 7.65 31.95 -26.36
N VAL A 383 6.61 32.47 -25.71
CA VAL A 383 5.43 31.70 -25.30
C VAL A 383 4.24 32.07 -26.20
N PHE A 384 3.67 31.08 -26.87
CA PHE A 384 2.44 31.20 -27.65
C PHE A 384 1.27 30.52 -26.91
N GLN A 385 0.12 31.20 -26.81
CA GLN A 385 -1.08 30.63 -26.20
C GLN A 385 -1.94 29.93 -27.25
N ALA A 386 -2.06 28.61 -27.18
CA ALA A 386 -2.95 27.84 -28.03
C ALA A 386 -4.37 27.79 -27.44
N GLU A 387 -5.32 28.48 -28.06
CA GLU A 387 -6.73 28.49 -27.64
C GLU A 387 -7.58 27.58 -28.55
N ALA A 388 -8.00 26.44 -28.01
CA ALA A 388 -8.94 25.54 -28.68
C ALA A 388 -10.39 25.88 -28.31
N ASN A 389 -11.16 26.29 -29.31
CA ASN A 389 -12.59 26.56 -29.18
C ASN A 389 -13.37 25.25 -29.24
N VAL A 390 -14.05 24.91 -28.15
CA VAL A 390 -14.89 23.71 -28.04
C VAL A 390 -16.35 24.12 -28.09
N THR A 391 -17.11 23.61 -29.05
CA THR A 391 -18.57 23.77 -29.10
C THR A 391 -19.25 22.51 -28.58
N THR A 392 -20.37 22.66 -27.90
CA THR A 392 -21.18 21.53 -27.40
C THR A 392 -22.58 21.60 -28.00
N THR A 393 -23.35 20.51 -27.94
CA THR A 393 -24.74 20.48 -28.39
C THR A 393 -25.75 21.05 -27.35
N GLY A 394 -25.29 21.69 -26.27
CA GLY A 394 -26.11 22.14 -25.13
C GLY A 394 -25.61 23.46 -24.50
N SER A 395 -26.00 23.76 -23.25
CA SER A 395 -25.69 25.06 -22.62
C SER A 395 -24.21 25.23 -22.28
N GLU A 396 -23.73 26.49 -22.31
CA GLU A 396 -22.33 26.90 -22.09
C GLU A 396 -21.75 26.56 -20.69
N ASN A 397 -22.60 26.24 -19.70
CA ASN A 397 -22.15 25.98 -18.32
C ASN A 397 -21.40 24.65 -18.10
N PHE A 398 -21.32 23.78 -19.12
CA PHE A 398 -20.58 22.50 -19.08
C PHE A 398 -19.47 22.46 -20.15
N VAL A 399 -18.96 23.63 -20.54
CA VAL A 399 -17.86 23.74 -21.50
C VAL A 399 -16.56 23.19 -20.88
N ASN A 400 -15.89 22.45 -21.75
CA ASN A 400 -14.79 21.52 -21.54
C ASN A 400 -13.58 22.12 -20.80
N LYS A 401 -13.31 21.66 -19.57
CA LYS A 401 -12.04 21.92 -18.85
C LYS A 401 -10.96 20.85 -19.07
N LEU A 402 -11.16 19.90 -19.99
CA LEU A 402 -10.17 18.90 -20.37
C LEU A 402 -10.05 18.81 -21.89
N VAL A 403 -9.42 19.84 -22.47
CA VAL A 403 -8.67 19.67 -23.71
C VAL A 403 -7.26 19.30 -23.30
N THR A 404 -6.79 18.12 -23.68
CA THR A 404 -5.37 17.80 -23.54
C THR A 404 -4.63 18.30 -24.77
N PHE A 405 -3.46 18.87 -24.56
CA PHE A 405 -2.59 19.32 -25.64
C PHE A 405 -1.39 18.38 -25.76
N SER A 406 -0.98 18.14 -26.99
CA SER A 406 0.27 17.43 -27.30
C SER A 406 1.01 18.14 -28.42
N SER A 407 2.34 18.00 -28.40
CA SER A 407 3.22 18.44 -29.47
C SER A 407 3.67 17.24 -30.29
N SER A 408 3.71 17.38 -31.62
CA SER A 408 4.26 16.33 -32.49
C SER A 408 5.78 16.21 -32.39
N ASN A 409 6.47 17.22 -31.86
CA ASN A 409 7.91 17.22 -31.63
C ASN A 409 8.28 18.17 -30.48
N GLU A 410 8.51 17.60 -29.29
CA GLU A 410 8.89 18.35 -28.10
C GLU A 410 10.30 18.95 -28.15
N ASP A 411 11.15 18.56 -29.11
CA ASP A 411 12.46 19.20 -29.30
C ASP A 411 12.34 20.55 -30.03
N VAL A 412 11.26 20.74 -30.81
CA VAL A 412 10.98 21.99 -31.55
C VAL A 412 10.08 22.92 -30.74
N ALA A 413 9.00 22.40 -30.14
CA ALA A 413 8.19 23.15 -29.18
C ALA A 413 7.48 22.24 -28.19
N ARG A 414 7.37 22.68 -26.93
CA ARG A 414 6.64 21.96 -25.87
C ARG A 414 5.35 22.67 -25.53
N VAL A 415 4.31 21.90 -25.20
CA VAL A 415 3.00 22.42 -24.79
C VAL A 415 2.60 21.84 -23.45
N ASP A 416 2.04 22.66 -22.57
CA ASP A 416 1.54 22.21 -21.27
C ASP A 416 0.02 21.93 -21.28
N ALA A 417 -0.50 21.47 -20.14
CA ALA A 417 -1.92 21.14 -19.96
C ALA A 417 -2.86 22.36 -20.14
N MET A 418 -2.33 23.57 -20.16
CA MET A 418 -3.07 24.83 -20.29
C MET A 418 -2.95 25.41 -21.73
N GLY A 419 -2.31 24.69 -22.65
CA GLY A 419 -2.13 25.12 -24.03
C GLY A 419 -1.02 26.16 -24.22
N ARG A 420 -0.14 26.37 -23.24
CA ARG A 420 1.03 27.26 -23.41
C ARG A 420 2.11 26.54 -24.19
N VAL A 421 2.47 27.06 -25.36
CA VAL A 421 3.48 26.51 -26.26
C VAL A 421 4.77 27.33 -26.14
N ILE A 422 5.90 26.66 -25.92
CA ILE A 422 7.22 27.30 -25.85
C ILE A 422 8.07 26.79 -27.02
N GLY A 423 8.55 27.69 -27.87
CA GLY A 423 9.48 27.36 -28.96
C GLY A 423 10.89 27.08 -28.43
N ILE A 424 11.48 25.96 -28.84
CA ILE A 424 12.77 25.46 -28.33
C ILE A 424 13.87 25.53 -29.39
N SER A 425 13.56 25.17 -30.63
CA SER A 425 14.50 25.25 -31.75
C SER A 425 13.79 25.62 -33.04
N ASP A 426 14.53 26.11 -34.04
CA ASP A 426 14.00 26.37 -35.38
C ASP A 426 13.34 25.11 -35.96
N GLY A 427 12.13 25.25 -36.51
CA GLY A 427 11.41 24.14 -37.10
C GLY A 427 9.89 24.30 -37.15
N SER A 428 9.23 23.30 -37.73
CA SER A 428 7.77 23.24 -37.83
C SER A 428 7.23 22.10 -36.98
N VAL A 429 6.18 22.37 -36.19
CA VAL A 429 5.58 21.40 -35.26
C VAL A 429 4.06 21.51 -35.28
N VAL A 430 3.36 20.39 -35.09
CA VAL A 430 1.90 20.35 -34.98
C VAL A 430 1.51 20.26 -33.52
N ILE A 431 0.64 21.18 -33.09
CA ILE A 431 0.02 21.13 -31.76
C ILE A 431 -1.39 20.57 -31.91
N THR A 432 -1.70 19.51 -31.16
CA THR A 432 -2.99 18.83 -31.19
C THR A 432 -3.72 19.02 -29.88
N ALA A 433 -4.95 19.53 -29.95
CA ALA A 433 -5.91 19.58 -28.86
C ALA A 433 -6.86 18.39 -28.95
N THR A 434 -7.02 17.61 -27.88
CA THR A 434 -7.92 16.45 -27.80
C THR A 434 -8.96 16.67 -26.72
N ALA A 435 -10.24 16.65 -27.10
CA ALA A 435 -11.35 16.71 -26.16
C ALA A 435 -11.56 15.36 -25.45
N SER A 436 -12.25 15.38 -24.31
CA SER A 436 -12.58 14.20 -23.50
C SER A 436 -13.35 13.08 -24.22
N ASN A 437 -13.99 13.38 -25.35
CA ASN A 437 -14.65 12.37 -26.20
C ASN A 437 -13.79 11.90 -27.39
N GLY A 438 -12.51 12.23 -27.41
CA GLY A 438 -11.54 11.83 -28.44
C GLY A 438 -11.56 12.68 -29.71
N LYS A 439 -12.41 13.70 -29.83
CA LYS A 439 -12.35 14.63 -30.97
C LYS A 439 -11.09 15.49 -30.88
N THR A 440 -10.43 15.70 -32.00
CA THR A 440 -9.18 16.47 -32.07
C THR A 440 -9.29 17.68 -32.98
N ALA A 441 -8.53 18.73 -32.65
CA ALA A 441 -8.18 19.83 -33.54
C ALA A 441 -6.65 19.94 -33.58
N SER A 442 -6.09 20.46 -34.66
CA SER A 442 -4.64 20.67 -34.75
C SER A 442 -4.33 21.91 -35.57
N PHE A 443 -3.20 22.55 -35.26
CA PHE A 443 -2.64 23.64 -36.05
C PHE A 443 -1.13 23.50 -36.10
N THR A 444 -0.51 24.12 -37.11
CA THR A 444 0.96 24.10 -37.28
C THR A 444 1.57 25.36 -36.70
N ILE A 445 2.59 25.21 -35.87
CA ILE A 445 3.49 26.29 -35.43
C ILE A 445 4.79 26.23 -36.23
N MET A 446 5.20 27.39 -36.74
CA MET A 446 6.57 27.63 -37.19
C MET A 446 7.32 28.33 -36.06
N VAL A 447 8.34 27.66 -35.51
CA VAL A 447 9.30 28.25 -34.57
C VAL A 447 10.48 28.74 -35.39
N THR A 448 10.82 30.01 -35.26
CA THR A 448 11.98 30.61 -35.96
C THR A 448 13.05 31.03 -34.97
N GLU A 449 14.31 30.72 -35.26
CA GLU A 449 15.42 31.30 -34.51
C GLU A 449 15.47 32.81 -34.74
N ALA A 450 15.53 33.59 -33.65
CA ALA A 450 15.75 35.03 -33.75
C ALA A 450 17.13 35.27 -34.40
N ALA A 451 17.19 36.14 -35.41
CA ALA A 451 18.43 36.45 -36.11
C ALA A 451 19.55 36.81 -35.10
N PRO A 452 20.76 36.24 -35.22
CA PRO A 452 21.84 36.53 -34.29
C PRO A 452 22.17 38.01 -34.35
N LEU A 453 22.08 38.67 -33.19
CA LEU A 453 22.38 40.08 -33.09
C LEU A 453 23.91 40.27 -33.17
N ALA A 454 24.35 41.12 -34.10
CA ALA A 454 25.76 41.36 -34.37
C ALA A 454 26.43 42.09 -33.20
N THR A 455 27.66 41.69 -32.84
CA THR A 455 28.53 42.49 -31.97
C THR A 455 29.27 43.52 -32.82
N LEU A 456 29.02 44.80 -32.55
CA LEU A 456 29.69 45.92 -33.20
C LEU A 456 31.01 46.23 -32.49
N TYR A 457 32.12 45.88 -33.13
CA TYR A 457 33.46 46.30 -32.73
C TYR A 457 33.81 47.62 -33.43
N LEU A 458 33.83 48.71 -32.67
CA LEU A 458 34.23 50.00 -33.19
C LEU A 458 35.78 50.07 -33.27
N PRO A 459 36.33 50.70 -34.32
CA PRO A 459 37.77 50.75 -34.53
C PRO A 459 38.46 51.53 -33.41
N ALA A 460 39.64 51.06 -32.96
CA ALA A 460 40.38 51.67 -31.85
C ALA A 460 40.78 53.15 -32.09
N SER A 461 40.81 53.59 -33.34
CA SER A 461 41.09 54.99 -33.73
C SER A 461 39.88 55.92 -33.61
N LEU A 462 38.70 55.41 -33.27
CA LEU A 462 37.48 56.21 -33.18
C LEU A 462 37.57 57.18 -32.01
N THR A 463 37.41 58.48 -32.31
CA THR A 463 37.48 59.56 -31.31
C THR A 463 36.11 59.99 -30.80
N ALA A 464 35.02 59.74 -31.54
CA ALA A 464 33.65 60.01 -31.13
C ALA A 464 32.66 59.13 -31.90
N ILE A 465 31.53 58.78 -31.28
CA ILE A 465 30.34 58.27 -31.96
C ILE A 465 29.39 59.45 -32.12
N GLU A 466 29.23 59.90 -33.37
CA GLU A 466 28.43 61.08 -33.69
C GLU A 466 26.92 60.84 -33.48
N ALA A 467 26.16 61.93 -33.43
CA ALA A 467 24.71 61.87 -33.29
C ALA A 467 24.06 61.01 -34.40
N GLU A 468 23.04 60.22 -34.01
CA GLU A 468 22.29 59.30 -34.88
C GLU A 468 23.09 58.21 -35.63
N ALA A 469 24.37 58.00 -35.32
CA ALA A 469 25.27 57.12 -36.10
C ALA A 469 24.75 55.69 -36.36
N PHE A 470 24.00 55.10 -35.41
CA PHE A 470 23.44 53.75 -35.49
C PHE A 470 21.93 53.72 -35.25
N ARG A 471 21.25 54.87 -35.31
CA ARG A 471 19.82 54.96 -34.97
C ARG A 471 18.97 53.97 -35.78
N GLY A 472 18.06 53.27 -35.10
CA GLY A 472 17.13 52.30 -35.68
C GLY A 472 17.75 50.98 -36.10
N ASN A 473 19.02 50.72 -35.77
CA ASN A 473 19.67 49.47 -36.12
C ASN A 473 19.27 48.34 -35.18
N THR A 474 18.30 47.53 -35.60
CA THR A 474 17.77 46.41 -34.83
C THR A 474 18.64 45.15 -34.88
N ALA A 475 19.69 45.14 -35.72
CA ALA A 475 20.57 44.00 -35.89
C ALA A 475 21.77 43.99 -34.93
N ILE A 476 22.07 45.10 -34.24
CA ILE A 476 23.19 45.17 -33.29
C ILE A 476 22.73 44.66 -31.92
N GLY A 477 23.45 43.69 -31.36
CA GLY A 477 23.16 43.09 -30.06
C GLY A 477 24.07 43.55 -28.94
N ALA A 478 25.31 43.87 -29.30
CA ALA A 478 26.30 44.40 -28.38
C ALA A 478 27.18 45.45 -29.07
N VAL A 479 27.59 46.47 -28.34
CA VAL A 479 28.58 47.45 -28.80
C VAL A 479 29.76 47.54 -27.83
N TYR A 480 30.97 47.55 -28.37
CA TYR A 480 32.19 47.80 -27.61
C TYR A 480 32.76 49.17 -28.00
N VAL A 481 32.67 50.14 -27.09
CA VAL A 481 33.19 51.49 -27.29
C VAL A 481 34.70 51.49 -26.99
N PRO A 482 35.57 51.96 -27.90
CA PRO A 482 37.00 51.91 -27.71
C PRO A 482 37.44 52.94 -26.68
N ALA A 483 38.51 52.64 -25.94
CA ALA A 483 39.03 53.52 -24.87
C ALA A 483 39.45 54.92 -25.36
N GLY A 484 39.75 55.08 -26.65
CA GLY A 484 40.08 56.37 -27.27
C GLY A 484 38.87 57.22 -27.66
N CYS A 485 37.65 56.70 -27.51
CA CYS A 485 36.42 57.44 -27.79
C CYS A 485 36.17 58.47 -26.69
N ALA A 486 35.95 59.73 -27.06
CA ALA A 486 35.66 60.81 -26.13
C ALA A 486 34.17 60.92 -25.81
N SER A 487 33.29 60.65 -26.79
CA SER A 487 31.86 60.91 -26.63
C SER A 487 30.94 59.99 -27.43
N ILE A 488 29.73 59.77 -26.92
CA ILE A 488 28.57 59.22 -27.63
C ILE A 488 27.53 60.33 -27.76
N GLY A 489 27.22 60.74 -28.99
CA GLY A 489 26.31 61.84 -29.30
C GLY A 489 24.83 61.50 -29.09
N ASP A 490 23.98 62.52 -29.19
CA ASP A 490 22.53 62.39 -29.07
C ASP A 490 21.97 61.37 -30.08
N TYR A 491 21.06 60.51 -29.61
CA TYR A 491 20.39 59.49 -30.42
C TYR A 491 21.33 58.52 -31.17
N ALA A 492 22.61 58.44 -30.81
CA ALA A 492 23.60 57.62 -31.52
C ALA A 492 23.19 56.15 -31.69
N PHE A 493 22.50 55.57 -30.70
CA PHE A 493 21.95 54.21 -30.71
C PHE A 493 20.45 54.20 -30.42
N ALA A 494 19.73 55.30 -30.68
CA ALA A 494 18.30 55.33 -30.42
C ALA A 494 17.56 54.31 -31.30
N ASP A 495 16.45 53.76 -30.80
CA ASP A 495 15.60 52.76 -31.47
C ASP A 495 16.34 51.47 -31.90
N CYS A 496 17.53 51.19 -31.33
CA CYS A 496 18.24 49.93 -31.55
C CYS A 496 17.63 48.83 -30.67
N THR A 497 16.43 48.36 -31.02
CA THR A 497 15.65 47.41 -30.19
C THR A 497 16.33 46.05 -29.96
N GLY A 498 17.31 45.70 -30.79
CA GLY A 498 18.15 44.52 -30.62
C GLY A 498 19.30 44.70 -29.62
N LEU A 499 19.66 45.93 -29.24
CA LEU A 499 20.86 46.21 -28.45
C LEU A 499 20.66 45.81 -26.99
N ARG A 500 21.37 44.76 -26.56
CA ARG A 500 21.30 44.19 -25.21
C ARG A 500 22.50 44.55 -24.33
N ALA A 501 23.66 44.86 -24.93
CA ALA A 501 24.88 45.19 -24.19
C ALA A 501 25.64 46.40 -24.78
N ALA A 502 26.14 47.29 -23.93
CA ALA A 502 27.09 48.32 -24.33
C ALA A 502 28.25 48.38 -23.33
N HIS A 503 29.47 48.11 -23.80
CA HIS A 503 30.70 48.23 -23.01
C HIS A 503 31.29 49.64 -23.20
N ILE A 504 31.28 50.44 -22.15
CA ILE A 504 31.63 51.87 -22.17
C ILE A 504 32.80 52.14 -21.21
N PRO A 505 33.97 52.58 -21.71
CA PRO A 505 35.15 52.88 -20.89
C PRO A 505 35.01 54.18 -20.08
N ALA A 506 35.86 54.35 -19.06
CA ALA A 506 35.72 55.40 -18.04
C ALA A 506 35.76 56.85 -18.54
N GLY A 507 36.33 57.10 -19.73
CA GLY A 507 36.55 58.43 -20.28
C GLY A 507 35.47 58.93 -21.25
N VAL A 508 34.41 58.17 -21.49
CA VAL A 508 33.39 58.49 -22.50
C VAL A 508 32.27 59.34 -21.91
N THR A 509 31.99 60.50 -22.49
CA THR A 509 30.79 61.28 -22.18
C THR A 509 29.60 60.77 -23.01
N ILE A 510 28.45 60.55 -22.38
CA ILE A 510 27.24 60.01 -23.03
C ILE A 510 26.18 61.10 -23.06
N ALA A 511 25.64 61.42 -24.24
CA ALA A 511 24.50 62.31 -24.36
C ALA A 511 23.21 61.64 -23.81
N ASP A 512 22.31 62.43 -23.22
CA ASP A 512 21.13 61.93 -22.50
C ASP A 512 20.26 61.00 -23.37
N ASN A 513 20.10 61.32 -24.65
CA ASN A 513 19.25 60.54 -25.56
C ASN A 513 20.00 59.45 -26.34
N ALA A 514 21.25 59.14 -25.99
CA ALA A 514 22.12 58.27 -26.79
C ALA A 514 21.54 56.86 -27.02
N PHE A 515 20.76 56.32 -26.08
CA PHE A 515 20.19 54.96 -26.12
C PHE A 515 18.66 54.96 -25.98
N ASP A 516 17.99 56.04 -26.38
CA ASP A 516 16.53 56.12 -26.27
C ASP A 516 15.84 54.98 -27.04
N GLY A 517 14.79 54.38 -26.48
CA GLY A 517 14.11 53.23 -27.09
C GLY A 517 14.82 51.86 -26.99
N CYS A 518 15.99 51.76 -26.34
CA CYS A 518 16.71 50.49 -26.12
C CYS A 518 16.28 49.78 -24.82
N GLY A 519 15.06 49.22 -24.80
CA GLY A 519 14.40 48.76 -23.57
C GLY A 519 15.00 47.55 -22.83
N GLN A 520 15.99 46.84 -23.41
CA GLN A 520 16.65 45.67 -22.78
C GLN A 520 18.17 45.84 -22.61
N LEU A 521 18.66 47.08 -22.67
CA LEU A 521 20.09 47.38 -22.65
C LEU A 521 20.70 47.25 -21.24
N THR A 522 21.82 46.54 -21.17
CA THR A 522 22.75 46.55 -20.02
C THR A 522 24.02 47.33 -20.36
N ILE A 523 24.41 48.28 -19.51
CA ILE A 523 25.66 49.02 -19.61
C ILE A 523 26.74 48.32 -18.78
N TYR A 524 27.87 48.01 -19.41
CA TYR A 524 29.08 47.49 -18.76
C TYR A 524 30.11 48.62 -18.72
N CYS A 525 30.56 49.02 -17.53
CA CYS A 525 31.48 50.15 -17.40
C CYS A 525 32.35 50.07 -16.14
N PRO A 526 33.55 50.70 -16.12
CA PRO A 526 34.33 50.80 -14.89
C PRO A 526 33.59 51.55 -13.78
N ALA A 527 33.81 51.13 -12.53
CA ALA A 527 33.24 51.80 -11.36
C ALA A 527 33.63 53.29 -11.28
N GLY A 528 32.64 54.17 -11.04
CA GLY A 528 32.83 55.61 -10.96
C GLY A 528 32.92 56.34 -12.31
N SER A 529 32.73 55.64 -13.43
CA SER A 529 32.66 56.25 -14.76
C SER A 529 31.35 57.03 -14.99
N ALA A 530 31.37 57.94 -15.98
CA ALA A 530 30.17 58.70 -16.38
C ALA A 530 29.01 57.79 -16.83
N ALA A 531 29.32 56.60 -17.35
CA ALA A 531 28.35 55.60 -17.78
C ALA A 531 27.49 55.05 -16.62
N GLN A 532 28.03 54.99 -15.40
CA GLN A 532 27.31 54.46 -14.25
C GLN A 532 26.16 55.38 -13.81
N ALA A 533 26.42 56.68 -13.71
CA ALA A 533 25.39 57.66 -13.37
C ALA A 533 24.37 57.82 -14.51
N PHE A 534 24.82 57.74 -15.77
CA PHE A 534 23.94 57.73 -16.94
C PHE A 534 22.94 56.57 -16.92
N ALA A 535 23.42 55.34 -16.70
CA ALA A 535 22.57 54.15 -16.64
C ALA A 535 21.53 54.27 -15.52
N THR A 536 21.95 54.75 -14.35
CA THR A 536 21.07 54.97 -13.20
C THR A 536 19.99 56.03 -13.51
N ALA A 537 20.35 57.14 -14.14
CA ALA A 537 19.42 58.22 -14.48
C ALA A 537 18.34 57.80 -15.49
N HIS A 538 18.63 56.83 -16.35
CA HIS A 538 17.74 56.35 -17.40
C HIS A 538 17.10 54.98 -17.10
N GLY A 539 17.24 54.48 -15.86
CA GLY A 539 16.62 53.21 -15.44
C GLY A 539 17.19 51.97 -16.13
N LEU A 540 18.42 52.05 -16.65
CA LEU A 540 19.10 50.95 -17.31
C LEU A 540 19.88 50.08 -16.31
N THR A 541 20.03 48.80 -16.61
CA THR A 541 20.88 47.89 -15.83
C THR A 541 22.35 48.25 -16.05
N CYS A 542 23.11 48.40 -14.96
CA CYS A 542 24.54 48.70 -15.00
C CYS A 542 25.34 47.59 -14.31
N VAL A 543 26.38 47.07 -14.98
CA VAL A 543 27.33 46.11 -14.42
C VAL A 543 28.70 46.79 -14.36
N THR A 544 29.26 46.92 -13.17
CA THR A 544 30.60 47.50 -12.99
C THR A 544 31.66 46.42 -13.14
N GLU A 545 32.61 46.62 -14.06
CA GLU A 545 33.80 45.78 -14.24
C GLU A 545 34.92 46.11 -13.23
#